data_AF-A0A0M3KCG4-F1
#
_entry.id   AF-A0A0M3KCG4-F1
#
_cell.length_a   1.000
_cell.length_b   1.000
_cell.length_c   1.000
_cell.angle_alpha   90.00
_cell.angle_beta   90.00
_cell.angle_gamma   90.00
#
_symmetry.space_group_name_H-M   'P 1'
#
loop_
_entity.id
_entity.type
_entity.pdbx_description
1 polymer ?
#
loop_
_entity_poly.entity_id
_entity_poly.type
_entity_poly.pdbx_seq_one_letter_code
_entity_poly.pdbx_strand_id
1 'polypeptide(L)'
;MQKTPSTSSFRIFKFGDKQFRINERQIVSSSKYIQKLVTNGKCPVVINLDHLKSSQPCLTVDAIDIALQYAKGRAVIALNKIVEALAASNALQMWDMRTAISEQLLKLIAVPQYAPLVIAIACVDLTADWRNTILEVSLALSV
;
A
#
# COMPACT_ATOMS: atom_id res chain seq x y z
N MET A 1 15.35 27.05 -27.15
CA MET A 1 14.23 26.11 -27.34
C MET A 1 13.68 25.71 -25.98
N GLN A 2 12.52 26.24 -25.59
CA GLN A 2 11.84 25.91 -24.34
C GLN A 2 11.24 24.51 -24.47
N LYS A 3 11.58 23.59 -23.56
CA LYS A 3 10.89 22.31 -23.41
C LYS A 3 9.49 22.61 -22.90
N THR A 4 8.48 22.39 -23.74
CA THR A 4 7.06 22.39 -23.35
C THR A 4 6.84 21.43 -22.19
N PRO A 5 5.92 21.74 -21.25
CA PRO A 5 5.66 20.89 -20.11
C PRO A 5 5.06 19.57 -20.60
N SER A 6 5.68 18.46 -20.23
CA SER A 6 5.25 17.11 -20.61
C SER A 6 3.77 16.92 -20.35
N THR A 7 3.00 16.65 -21.41
CA THR A 7 1.62 16.16 -21.32
C THR A 7 1.52 15.04 -20.30
N SER A 8 0.64 15.17 -19.31
CA SER A 8 0.41 14.13 -18.30
C SER A 8 -0.06 12.85 -18.99
N SER A 9 0.82 11.85 -19.07
CA SER A 9 0.41 10.52 -19.53
C SER A 9 -0.39 9.84 -18.42
N PHE A 10 -1.50 9.23 -18.81
CA PHE A 10 -2.32 8.41 -17.93
C PHE A 10 -2.08 6.93 -18.23
N ARG A 11 -2.20 6.10 -17.20
CA ARG A 11 -2.16 4.65 -17.31
C ARG A 11 -3.35 4.04 -16.57
N ILE A 12 -3.62 2.77 -16.87
CA ILE A 12 -4.65 1.99 -16.21
C ILE A 12 -3.96 0.90 -15.39
N PHE A 13 -4.21 0.86 -14.09
CA PHE A 13 -3.85 -0.29 -13.27
C PHE A 13 -5.03 -1.23 -13.22
N LYS A 14 -4.80 -2.52 -13.48
CA LYS A 14 -5.80 -3.56 -13.32
C LYS A 14 -5.42 -4.44 -12.14
N PHE A 15 -6.37 -4.68 -11.25
CA PHE A 15 -6.22 -5.62 -10.14
C PHE A 15 -7.55 -6.32 -9.87
N GLY A 16 -7.60 -7.63 -10.11
CA GLY A 16 -8.86 -8.37 -10.24
C GLY A 16 -9.74 -7.74 -11.33
N ASP A 17 -11.00 -7.49 -10.97
CA ASP A 17 -11.99 -6.90 -11.88
C ASP A 17 -11.99 -5.36 -11.86
N LYS A 18 -11.22 -4.73 -10.96
CA LYS A 18 -11.14 -3.27 -10.88
C LYS A 18 -10.03 -2.71 -11.76
N GLN A 19 -10.31 -1.53 -12.30
CA GLN A 19 -9.38 -0.71 -13.05
C GLN A 19 -9.25 0.67 -12.41
N PHE A 20 -8.03 1.18 -12.36
CA PHE A 20 -7.71 2.48 -11.78
C PHE A 20 -7.01 3.35 -12.80
N ARG A 21 -7.59 4.51 -13.11
CA ARG A 21 -6.93 5.52 -13.94
C ARG A 21 -5.95 6.31 -13.09
N ILE A 22 -4.69 6.32 -13.50
CA ILE A 22 -3.61 6.91 -12.74
C ILE A 22 -2.79 7.89 -13.58
N ASN A 23 -2.29 8.93 -12.93
CA ASN A 23 -1.32 9.83 -13.51
C ASN A 23 0.07 9.20 -13.37
N GLU A 24 0.76 8.99 -14.50
CA GLU A 24 2.06 8.33 -14.53
C GLU A 24 3.09 9.04 -13.67
N ARG A 25 3.13 10.37 -13.73
CA ARG A 25 4.14 11.18 -13.03
C ARG A 25 4.07 10.97 -11.52
N GLN A 26 2.86 11.00 -10.97
CA GLN A 26 2.60 10.84 -9.54
C GLN A 26 2.98 9.44 -9.04
N ILE A 27 2.58 8.39 -9.76
CA ILE A 27 2.89 7.03 -9.31
C ILE A 27 4.36 6.68 -9.47
N VAL A 28 5.02 7.16 -10.53
CA VAL A 28 6.44 6.90 -10.79
C VAL A 28 7.32 7.55 -9.72
N SER A 29 6.94 8.74 -9.23
CA SER A 29 7.67 9.37 -8.12
C SER A 29 7.51 8.62 -6.80
N SER A 30 6.38 7.92 -6.59
CA SER A 30 6.07 7.30 -5.29
C SER A 30 6.34 5.79 -5.25
N SER A 31 6.49 5.12 -6.40
CA SER A 31 6.65 3.67 -6.50
C SER A 31 7.89 3.29 -7.31
N LYS A 32 8.89 2.69 -6.64
CA LYS A 32 10.08 2.16 -7.33
C LYS A 32 9.74 1.00 -8.27
N TYR A 33 8.72 0.21 -7.94
CA TYR A 33 8.25 -0.89 -8.78
C TYR A 33 7.75 -0.35 -10.14
N ILE A 34 6.86 0.65 -10.10
CA ILE A 34 6.29 1.25 -11.31
C ILE A 34 7.35 2.06 -12.06
N GLN A 35 8.23 2.77 -11.36
CA GLN A 35 9.36 3.46 -11.98
C GLN A 35 10.19 2.49 -12.83
N LYS A 36 10.57 1.32 -12.29
CA LYS A 36 11.31 0.30 -13.05
C LYS A 36 10.54 -0.20 -14.28
N LEU A 37 9.23 -0.43 -14.16
CA LEU A 37 8.39 -0.85 -15.29
C LEU A 37 8.38 0.20 -16.41
N VAL A 38 8.27 1.47 -16.04
CA VAL A 38 8.29 2.62 -16.97
C VAL A 38 9.65 2.79 -17.62
N THR A 39 10.73 2.84 -16.85
CA THR A 39 12.09 3.11 -17.37
C THR A 39 12.62 1.97 -18.24
N ASN A 40 12.19 0.73 -18.00
CA ASN A 40 12.61 -0.43 -18.81
C ASN A 40 11.89 -0.52 -20.18
N GLY A 41 11.11 0.49 -20.58
CA GLY A 41 10.39 0.52 -21.86
C GLY A 41 9.24 -0.50 -21.98
N LYS A 42 8.97 -1.26 -20.92
CA LYS A 42 7.96 -2.33 -20.86
C LYS A 42 6.66 -1.88 -20.20
N CYS A 43 6.34 -0.59 -20.21
CA CYS A 43 5.16 -0.11 -19.53
C CYS A 43 3.96 -0.05 -20.49
N PRO A 44 3.09 -1.07 -20.51
CA PRO A 44 1.84 -1.02 -21.25
C PRO A 44 0.95 0.12 -20.77
N VAL A 45 -0.02 0.51 -21.61
CA VAL A 45 -1.10 1.43 -21.22
C VAL A 45 -1.90 0.86 -20.04
N VAL A 46 -2.01 -0.47 -19.97
CA VAL A 46 -2.65 -1.23 -18.89
C VAL A 46 -1.61 -2.06 -18.14
N ILE A 47 -1.33 -1.73 -16.88
CA ILE A 47 -0.47 -2.51 -16.00
C ILE A 47 -1.33 -3.48 -15.19
N ASN A 48 -1.18 -4.78 -15.44
CA ASN A 48 -1.81 -5.81 -14.61
C ASN A 48 -0.96 -6.02 -13.35
N LEU A 49 -1.60 -5.98 -12.18
CA LEU A 49 -0.98 -6.15 -10.87
C LEU A 49 -1.37 -7.48 -10.20
N ASP A 50 -2.16 -8.34 -10.84
CA ASP A 50 -2.65 -9.60 -10.24
C ASP A 50 -1.52 -10.54 -9.84
N HIS A 51 -0.39 -10.51 -10.56
CA HIS A 51 0.79 -11.32 -10.23
C HIS A 51 1.43 -10.92 -8.89
N LEU A 52 1.11 -9.75 -8.33
CA LEU A 52 1.60 -9.33 -7.01
C LEU A 52 0.87 -10.02 -5.85
N LYS A 53 -0.28 -10.67 -6.10
CA LYS A 53 -1.02 -11.41 -5.07
C LYS A 53 -0.23 -12.60 -4.53
N SER A 54 0.60 -13.23 -5.36
CA SER A 54 1.39 -14.40 -4.95
C SER A 54 2.45 -14.05 -3.92
N SER A 55 3.03 -12.85 -4.00
CA SER A 55 4.04 -12.37 -3.06
C SER A 55 3.46 -11.53 -1.92
N GLN A 56 2.27 -10.96 -2.11
CA GLN A 56 1.57 -10.12 -1.13
C GLN A 56 0.12 -10.58 -0.98
N PRO A 57 -0.13 -11.63 -0.20
CA PRO A 57 -1.46 -12.25 -0.06
C PRO A 57 -2.49 -11.35 0.64
N CYS A 58 -2.04 -10.35 1.39
CA CYS A 58 -2.88 -9.29 1.96
C CYS A 58 -3.20 -8.17 0.96
N LEU A 59 -2.69 -8.23 -0.27
CA LEU A 59 -2.94 -7.21 -1.26
C LEU A 59 -4.39 -7.30 -1.76
N THR A 60 -5.19 -6.31 -1.39
CA THR A 60 -6.59 -6.18 -1.80
C THR A 60 -6.75 -5.06 -2.81
N VAL A 61 -7.92 -5.02 -3.45
CA VAL A 61 -8.32 -3.91 -4.32
C VAL A 61 -8.32 -2.58 -3.55
N ASP A 62 -8.78 -2.59 -2.30
CA ASP A 62 -8.81 -1.40 -1.44
C ASP A 62 -7.39 -0.94 -1.09
N ALA A 63 -6.47 -1.88 -0.87
CA ALA A 63 -5.07 -1.60 -0.63
C ALA A 63 -4.40 -0.84 -1.79
N ILE A 64 -4.73 -1.24 -3.03
CA ILE A 64 -4.28 -0.54 -4.23
C ILE A 64 -4.86 0.88 -4.26
N ASP A 65 -6.15 1.06 -3.95
CA ASP A 65 -6.74 2.40 -3.91
C ASP A 65 -6.07 3.30 -2.86
N ILE A 66 -5.79 2.78 -1.66
CA ILE A 66 -5.04 3.49 -0.61
C ILE A 66 -3.67 3.94 -1.12
N ALA A 67 -2.92 3.05 -1.78
CA ALA A 67 -1.61 3.38 -2.35
C ALA A 67 -1.71 4.47 -3.42
N LEU A 68 -2.75 4.46 -4.24
CA LEU A 68 -2.99 5.49 -5.25
C LEU A 68 -3.40 6.83 -4.63
N GLN A 69 -4.20 6.82 -3.56
CA GLN A 69 -4.49 8.04 -2.79
C GLN A 69 -3.23 8.62 -2.18
N TYR A 70 -2.35 7.77 -1.63
CA TYR A 70 -1.06 8.20 -1.09
C TYR A 70 -0.20 8.87 -2.17
N ALA A 71 -0.11 8.27 -3.37
CA ALA A 71 0.61 8.85 -4.50
C ALA A 71 0.04 10.20 -4.98
N LYS A 72 -1.24 10.48 -4.70
CA LYS A 72 -1.87 11.80 -4.94
C LYS A 72 -1.55 12.82 -3.85
N GLY A 73 -0.88 12.42 -2.78
CA GLY A 73 -0.36 13.30 -1.71
C GLY A 73 -0.90 13.00 -0.32
N ARG A 74 -2.01 12.26 -0.19
CA ARG A 74 -2.58 11.89 1.13
C ARG A 74 -3.47 10.67 1.02
N ALA A 75 -3.25 9.70 1.92
CA ALA A 75 -4.17 8.59 2.16
C ALA A 75 -4.67 8.62 3.61
N VAL A 76 -5.95 8.34 3.81
CA VAL A 76 -6.53 8.08 5.14
C VAL A 76 -6.70 6.56 5.27
N ILE A 77 -5.99 5.97 6.22
CA ILE A 77 -5.94 4.52 6.41
C ILE A 77 -6.68 4.20 7.71
N ALA A 78 -7.76 3.43 7.61
CA ALA A 78 -8.44 2.90 8.77
C ALA A 78 -7.54 1.87 9.48
N LEU A 79 -7.64 1.77 10.81
CA LEU A 79 -6.78 0.90 11.63
C LEU A 79 -6.84 -0.57 11.18
N ASN A 80 -8.05 -1.05 10.84
CA ASN A 80 -8.27 -2.41 10.31
C ASN A 80 -7.76 -2.63 8.87
N LYS A 81 -7.29 -1.58 8.19
CA LYS A 81 -6.74 -1.62 6.82
C LYS A 81 -5.22 -1.44 6.78
N ILE A 82 -4.55 -1.32 7.93
CA ILE A 82 -3.10 -1.10 7.99
C ILE A 82 -2.32 -2.25 7.36
N VAL A 83 -2.70 -3.50 7.63
CA VAL A 83 -2.03 -4.68 7.07
C VAL A 83 -2.13 -4.70 5.55
N GLU A 84 -3.32 -4.42 5.02
CA GLU A 84 -3.56 -4.29 3.58
C GLU A 84 -2.72 -3.15 2.98
N ALA A 85 -2.69 -1.98 3.62
CA ALA A 85 -1.89 -0.84 3.17
C ALA A 85 -0.37 -1.12 3.20
N LEU A 86 0.12 -1.84 4.21
CA LEU A 86 1.50 -2.31 4.27
C LEU A 86 1.81 -3.26 3.12
N ALA A 87 0.92 -4.21 2.83
CA ALA A 87 1.07 -5.12 1.70
C ALA A 87 1.13 -4.39 0.36
N ALA A 88 0.28 -3.36 0.16
CA ALA A 88 0.37 -2.51 -1.03
C ALA A 88 1.69 -1.72 -1.10
N SER A 89 2.15 -1.16 0.02
CA SER A 89 3.41 -0.43 0.07
C SER A 89 4.61 -1.32 -0.27
N ASN A 90 4.60 -2.59 0.17
CA ASN A 90 5.63 -3.57 -0.17
C ASN A 90 5.52 -4.01 -1.64
N ALA A 91 4.32 -4.40 -2.09
CA ALA A 91 4.06 -4.83 -3.47
C ALA A 91 4.53 -3.81 -4.51
N LEU A 92 4.21 -2.54 -4.25
CA LEU A 92 4.52 -1.42 -5.13
C LEU A 92 5.86 -0.75 -4.79
N GLN A 93 6.60 -1.25 -3.80
CA GLN A 93 7.88 -0.66 -3.35
C GLN A 93 7.76 0.85 -3.05
N MET A 94 6.68 1.24 -2.37
CA MET A 94 6.38 2.61 -1.93
C MET A 94 6.95 2.80 -0.51
N TRP A 95 8.27 2.90 -0.41
CA TRP A 95 8.96 2.90 0.89
C TRP A 95 8.59 4.08 1.78
N ASP A 96 8.33 5.25 1.20
CA ASP A 96 7.91 6.43 1.96
C ASP A 96 6.53 6.22 2.60
N MET A 97 5.62 5.55 1.89
CA MET A 97 4.32 5.15 2.44
C MET A 97 4.48 4.17 3.60
N ARG A 98 5.37 3.18 3.44
CA ARG A 98 5.68 2.21 4.51
C ARG A 98 6.23 2.93 5.75
N THR A 99 7.18 3.84 5.58
CA THR A 99 7.75 4.64 6.67
C THR A 99 6.68 5.48 7.35
N ALA A 100 5.83 6.16 6.58
CA ALA A 100 4.74 6.96 7.11
C ALA A 100 3.74 6.13 7.93
N ILE A 101 3.40 4.91 7.49
CA ILE A 101 2.56 3.98 8.26
C ILE A 101 3.25 3.59 9.58
N SER A 102 4.53 3.22 9.53
CA SER A 102 5.31 2.85 10.72
C SER A 102 5.38 3.98 11.75
N GLU A 103 5.58 5.22 11.31
CA GLU A 103 5.59 6.39 12.20
C GLU A 103 4.24 6.62 12.89
N GLN A 104 3.12 6.40 12.18
CA GLN A 104 1.80 6.51 12.79
C GLN A 104 1.53 5.38 13.78
N LEU A 105 1.97 4.16 13.49
CA LEU A 105 1.91 3.03 14.41
C LEU A 105 2.72 3.27 15.68
N LEU A 106 3.93 3.85 15.57
CA LEU A 106 4.74 4.25 16.71
C LEU A 106 4.08 5.32 17.57
N LYS A 107 3.28 6.22 17.00
CA LYS A 107 2.47 7.16 17.80
C LYS A 107 1.32 6.44 18.51
N LEU A 108 0.71 5.46 17.85
CA LEU A 108 -0.39 4.68 18.43
C LEU A 108 0.06 3.77 19.58
N ILE A 109 1.30 3.25 19.56
CA ILE A 109 1.82 2.38 20.64
C ILE A 109 1.91 3.11 21.99
N ALA A 110 2.02 4.44 21.98
CA ALA A 110 2.01 5.25 23.20
C ALA A 110 0.65 5.24 23.91
N VAL A 111 -0.42 4.80 23.23
CA VAL A 111 -1.75 4.62 23.81
C VAL A 111 -1.91 3.15 24.21
N PRO A 112 -2.00 2.82 25.51
CA PRO A 112 -1.97 1.43 26.00
C PRO A 112 -2.99 0.50 25.33
N GLN A 113 -4.19 1.01 25.02
CA GLN A 113 -5.26 0.22 24.38
C GLN A 113 -4.92 -0.24 22.96
N TYR A 114 -4.03 0.45 22.25
CA TYR A 114 -3.61 0.11 20.89
C TYR A 114 -2.26 -0.61 20.84
N ALA A 115 -1.49 -0.61 21.93
CA ALA A 115 -0.17 -1.21 21.97
C ALA A 115 -0.14 -2.70 21.56
N PRO A 116 -1.07 -3.56 22.02
CA PRO A 116 -1.10 -4.97 21.60
C PRO A 116 -1.29 -5.13 20.09
N LEU A 117 -2.15 -4.30 19.49
CA LEU A 117 -2.41 -4.33 18.05
C LEU A 117 -1.17 -3.87 17.26
N VAL A 118 -0.51 -2.81 17.69
CA VAL A 118 0.70 -2.31 17.01
C VAL A 118 1.82 -3.35 17.07
N ILE A 119 2.03 -3.98 18.24
CA ILE A 119 3.00 -5.07 18.40
C ILE A 119 2.64 -6.24 17.49
N ALA A 120 1.37 -6.64 17.47
CA ALA A 120 0.91 -7.70 16.58
C ALA A 120 1.21 -7.39 15.11
N ILE A 121 0.88 -6.19 14.63
CA ILE A 121 1.18 -5.77 13.24
C ILE A 121 2.69 -5.81 12.96
N ALA A 122 3.53 -5.42 13.91
CA ALA A 122 4.99 -5.45 13.76
C ALA A 122 5.57 -6.87 13.72
N CYS A 123 4.95 -7.81 14.44
CA CYS A 123 5.34 -9.21 14.48
C CYS A 123 4.77 -10.04 13.32
N VAL A 124 3.77 -9.53 12.59
CA VAL A 124 3.19 -10.23 11.43
C VAL A 124 4.22 -10.29 10.31
N ASP A 125 4.69 -11.50 10.03
CA ASP A 125 5.28 -11.80 8.73
C ASP A 125 4.14 -11.75 7.70
N LEU A 126 4.19 -10.79 6.78
CA LEU A 126 3.11 -10.48 5.82
C LEU A 126 3.02 -11.54 4.69
N THR A 127 3.14 -12.82 5.06
CA THR A 127 2.97 -14.01 4.21
C THR A 127 1.52 -14.52 4.26
N ALA A 128 1.17 -15.55 3.49
CA ALA A 128 -0.23 -15.91 3.18
C ALA A 128 -1.09 -16.35 4.37
N ASP A 129 -0.45 -16.69 5.48
CA ASP A 129 -1.10 -17.37 6.59
C ASP A 129 -1.72 -16.43 7.65
N TRP A 130 -1.51 -15.12 7.57
CA TRP A 130 -2.01 -14.18 8.60
C TRP A 130 -3.54 -14.09 8.68
N ARG A 131 -4.28 -14.41 7.61
CA ARG A 131 -5.76 -14.46 7.64
C ARG A 131 -6.28 -15.53 8.59
N ASN A 132 -5.46 -16.52 8.92
CA ASN A 132 -5.77 -17.57 9.88
C ASN A 132 -5.30 -17.22 11.30
N THR A 133 -4.51 -16.16 11.46
CA THR A 133 -4.10 -15.66 12.78
C THR A 133 -5.25 -14.84 13.36
N ILE A 134 -6.11 -15.52 14.12
CA ILE A 134 -7.10 -14.86 14.99
C ILE A 134 -6.31 -14.01 15.99
N LEU A 135 -6.31 -12.70 15.81
CA LEU A 135 -5.89 -11.77 16.85
C LEU A 135 -6.97 -11.75 17.93
N GLU A 136 -6.90 -12.69 18.87
CA GLU A 136 -7.61 -12.59 20.14
C GLU A 136 -6.99 -11.46 20.96
N VAL A 137 -7.36 -10.22 20.65
CA VAL A 137 -7.18 -9.12 21.59
C VAL A 137 -8.27 -9.27 22.64
N SER A 138 -7.98 -10.05 23.67
CA SER A 138 -8.80 -10.07 24.89
C SER A 138 -8.70 -8.68 25.52
N LEU A 139 -9.71 -7.85 25.26
CA LEU A 139 -10.02 -6.70 26.10
C LEU A 139 -10.52 -7.27 27.43
N ALA A 140 -9.58 -7.63 28.31
CA ALA A 140 -9.87 -7.73 29.73
C ALA A 140 -10.18 -6.31 30.21
N LEU A 141 -11.43 -5.88 29.99
CA LEU A 141 -12.04 -4.79 30.72
C LEU A 141 -12.18 -5.25 32.16
N SER A 142 -11.16 -4.98 32.96
CA SER A 142 -11.29 -5.01 34.41
C SER A 142 -12.20 -3.83 34.79
N VAL A 143 -13.43 -4.18 35.19
CA VAL A 143 -14.41 -3.32 35.88
C VAL A 143 -13.87 -2.94 37.25
#